data_AF-A0A430RRR2-F1
#
_entry.id   AF-A0A430RRR2-F1
#
_cell.length_a   1.000
_cell.length_b   1.000
_cell.length_c   1.000
_cell.angle_alpha   90.00
_cell.angle_beta   90.00
_cell.angle_gamma   90.00
#
_symmetry.space_group_name_H-M   'P 1'
#
loop_
_entity.id
_entity.type
_entity.pdbx_description
1 polymer ?
#
loop_
_entity_poly.entity_id
_entity_poly.type
_entity_poly.pdbx_seq_one_letter_code
_entity_poly.pdbx_strand_id
1 'polypeptide(L)' 'MAYWLLKSEPEVYSILDLKREGRAIWDGVRNYQARNYLMHMQLGDLCFFYHSSTNPPGIAGLCRVVGTLVPDPTQFDPSS' A
#
# COMPACT_ATOMS: atom_id res chain seq x y z
N MET A 1 7.18 15.05 7.85
CA MET A 1 7.01 14.51 6.48
C MET A 1 8.02 13.40 6.31
N ALA A 2 7.56 12.15 6.32
CA ALA A 2 8.38 10.97 6.06
C ALA A 2 8.15 10.48 4.62
N TYR A 3 9.06 9.62 4.14
CA TYR A 3 8.96 8.98 2.83
C TYR A 3 8.97 7.47 3.00
N TRP A 4 8.14 6.79 2.23
CA TRP A 4 7.92 5.35 2.36
C TRP A 4 8.00 4.65 1.00
N LEU A 5 8.05 3.32 1.03
CA LEU A 5 7.93 2.49 -0.16
C LEU A 5 6.95 1.37 0.14
N LEU A 6 5.91 1.25 -0.69
CA LEU A 6 4.86 0.24 -0.61
C LEU A 6 5.04 -0.74 -1.77
N LYS A 7 5.00 -2.04 -1.48
CA LYS A 7 5.15 -3.09 -2.49
C LYS A 7 3.81 -3.74 -2.80
N SER A 8 3.51 -3.88 -4.09
CA SER A 8 2.35 -4.63 -4.56
C SER A 8 2.71 -5.40 -5.82
N GLU A 9 2.11 -6.56 -6.01
CA GLU A 9 2.23 -7.32 -7.26
C GLU A 9 1.26 -6.72 -8.28
N PRO A 10 1.72 -6.29 -9.47
CA PRO A 10 0.88 -5.55 -10.41
C PRO A 10 -0.29 -6.37 -10.99
N GLU A 11 -0.21 -7.70 -10.94
CA GLU A 11 -1.30 -8.59 -11.36
C GLU A 11 -2.43 -8.67 -10.32
N VAL A 12 -2.13 -8.35 -9.06
CA VAL A 12 -3.11 -8.29 -7.96
C VAL A 12 -3.64 -6.87 -7.81
N TYR A 13 -2.74 -5.88 -7.69
CA TYR A 13 -3.10 -4.48 -7.58
C TYR A 13 -1.98 -3.55 -8.07
N SER A 14 -2.22 -2.83 -9.17
CA SER A 14 -1.24 -1.97 -9.81
C SER A 14 -1.41 -0.49 -9.47
N ILE A 15 -0.43 0.33 -9.89
CA ILE A 15 -0.54 1.80 -9.78
C ILE A 15 -1.63 2.36 -10.69
N LEU A 16 -1.98 1.63 -11.76
CA LEU A 16 -3.06 2.02 -12.67
C LEU A 16 -4.42 1.75 -12.05
N ASP A 17 -4.56 0.69 -11.26
CA ASP A 17 -5.77 0.42 -10.48
C ASP A 17 -5.96 1.52 -9.43
N LEU A 18 -4.91 1.86 -8.68
CA LEU A 18 -4.96 2.99 -7.74
C LEU A 18 -5.31 4.32 -8.44
N LYS A 19 -4.77 4.56 -9.64
CA LYS A 19 -5.11 5.75 -10.42
C LYS A 19 -6.58 5.77 -10.83
N ARG A 20 -7.15 4.62 -11.20
CA ARG A 20 -8.55 4.48 -11.60
C ARG A 20 -9.50 4.68 -10.42
N GLU A 21 -9.16 4.14 -9.26
CA GLU A 21 -9.98 4.18 -8.03
C GLU A 21 -9.82 5.48 -7.25
N GLY A 22 -8.69 6.19 -7.43
CA GLY A 22 -8.35 7.45 -6.78
C GLY A 22 -7.86 7.29 -5.34
N ARG A 23 -8.34 6.29 -4.59
CA ARG A 23 -7.85 5.90 -3.27
C ARG A 23 -8.16 4.43 -2.98
N ALA A 24 -7.34 3.79 -2.16
CA ALA A 24 -7.56 2.43 -1.67
C ALA A 24 -7.08 2.28 -0.23
N ILE A 25 -7.54 1.22 0.44
CA ILE A 25 -7.00 0.77 1.72
C ILE A 25 -5.75 -0.06 1.42
N TRP A 26 -4.66 0.18 2.14
CA TRP A 26 -3.46 -0.66 2.04
C TRP A 26 -3.57 -1.85 3.01
N ASP A 27 -4.37 -2.83 2.63
CA ASP A 27 -4.68 -4.03 3.40
C ASP A 27 -3.66 -5.16 3.15
N GLY A 28 -3.94 -6.35 3.69
CA GLY A 28 -3.15 -7.57 3.42
C GLY A 28 -1.78 -7.61 4.12
N VAL A 29 -1.41 -6.60 4.91
CA VAL A 29 -0.12 -6.58 5.62
C VAL A 29 -0.15 -7.51 6.83
N ARG A 30 0.50 -8.67 6.70
CA ARG A 30 0.62 -9.70 7.76
C ARG A 30 1.99 -9.74 8.44
N ASN A 31 2.89 -8.82 8.09
CA ASN A 31 4.20 -8.68 8.75
C ASN A 31 4.13 -7.63 9.87
N TYR A 32 4.56 -7.99 11.09
CA TYR A 32 4.49 -7.10 12.25
C TYR A 32 5.31 -5.81 12.09
N GLN A 33 6.50 -5.88 11.49
CA GLN A 33 7.34 -4.70 11.28
C GLN A 33 6.72 -3.75 10.25
N ALA A 34 6.23 -4.30 9.13
CA ALA A 34 5.53 -3.53 8.10
C ALA A 34 4.25 -2.89 8.65
N ARG A 35 3.46 -3.62 9.44
CA ARG A 35 2.30 -3.07 10.17
C ARG A 35 2.72 -1.91 11.06
N ASN A 36 3.82 -2.06 11.80
CA ASN A 36 4.33 -0.98 12.64
C ASN A 36 4.71 0.24 11.80
N TYR A 37 5.32 0.09 10.63
CA TYR A 37 5.58 1.23 9.73
C TYR A 37 4.29 1.90 9.24
N LEU A 38 3.25 1.15 8.87
CA LEU A 38 1.94 1.72 8.51
C LEU A 38 1.34 2.54 9.66
N MET A 39 1.49 2.10 10.91
CA MET A 39 1.01 2.86 12.08
C MET A 39 1.78 4.17 12.32
N HIS A 40 3.01 4.29 11.81
CA HIS A 40 3.80 5.53 11.93
C HIS A 40 3.55 6.53 10.79
N MET A 41 2.93 6.10 9.69
CA MET A 41 2.59 6.97 8.56
C MET A 41 1.64 8.09 8.98
N GLN A 42 1.88 9.29 8.46
CA GLN A 42 1.06 10.47 8.71
C GLN A 42 0.34 10.92 7.44
N LEU A 43 -0.80 11.59 7.60
CA LEU A 43 -1.51 12.22 6.47
C LEU A 43 -0.56 13.15 5.70
N GLY A 44 -0.51 12.98 4.38
CA GLY A 44 0.34 13.77 3.50
C GLY A 44 1.72 13.17 3.22
N ASP A 45 2.17 12.16 3.97
CA ASP A 45 3.43 11.46 3.66
C ASP A 45 3.38 10.87 2.25
N LEU A 46 4.53 10.88 1.57
CA LEU A 46 4.67 10.35 0.20
C LEU A 46 5.22 8.93 0.22
N CYS A 47 4.73 8.11 -0.70
CA CYS A 47 5.15 6.72 -0.85
C CYS A 47 5.52 6.43 -2.30
N PHE A 48 6.63 5.75 -2.53
CA PHE A 48 6.86 5.06 -3.79
C PHE A 48 5.95 3.84 -3.87
N PHE A 49 5.26 3.68 -4.99
CA PHE A 49 4.53 2.45 -5.32
C PHE A 49 5.45 1.54 -6.12
N TYR A 50 5.85 0.42 -5.53
CA TYR A 50 6.80 -0.53 -6.09
C TYR A 50 6.09 -1.78 -6.57
N HIS A 51 6.26 -2.12 -7.85
CA HIS A 51 5.81 -3.39 -8.43
C HIS A 51 6.81 -4.49 -8.08
N SER A 52 6.41 -5.41 -7.20
CA SER A 52 7.16 -6.60 -6.81
C SER A 52 6.68 -7.86 -7.55
N SER A 53 7.44 -8.94 -7.45
CA SER A 53 7.11 -10.27 -8.02
C SER A 53 6.73 -10.23 -9.50
N THR A 54 7.30 -9.27 -10.24
CA THR A 54 7.03 -9.05 -11.65
C THR A 54 8.33 -8.83 -12.42
N ASN A 55 8.27 -8.83 -13.76
CA ASN A 55 9.41 -8.55 -14.61
C ASN A 55 9.06 -7.47 -15.66
N PRO A 56 9.68 -6.28 -15.61
CA PRO A 56 10.69 -5.84 -14.64
C PRO A 56 10.09 -5.40 -13.29
N PRO A 57 10.72 -5.70 -12.15
CA PRO A 57 10.32 -5.14 -10.86
C PRO A 57 10.86 -3.71 -10.72
N GLY A 58 10.12 -2.82 -10.05
CA GLY A 58 10.57 -1.43 -9.92
C GLY A 58 9.53 -0.47 -9.37
N ILE A 59 9.96 0.78 -9.17
CA ILE A 59 9.06 1.88 -8.79
C ILE A 59 8.21 2.24 -10.01
N ALA A 60 6.89 2.09 -9.86
CA ALA A 60 5.91 2.37 -10.90
C ALA A 60 5.28 3.77 -10.77
N GLY A 61 5.39 4.40 -9.60
CA GLY A 61 4.87 5.75 -9.39
C GLY A 61 4.96 6.24 -7.94
N LEU A 62 4.25 7.34 -7.68
CA LEU A 62 4.13 7.97 -6.37
C LEU A 62 2.66 7.94 -5.92
N CYS A 63 2.45 7.70 -4.63
CA CYS A 63 1.18 7.90 -3.95
C CYS A 63 1.37 8.67 -2.65
N ARG A 64 0.26 9.00 -1.99
CA ARG A 64 0.23 9.80 -0.77
C ARG A 64 -0.69 9.15 0.25
N VAL A 65 -0.30 9.20 1.52
CA VAL A 65 -1.15 8.76 2.63
C VAL A 65 -2.32 9.73 2.81
N VAL A 66 -3.54 9.24 2.62
CA VAL A 66 -4.80 10.01 2.72
C VAL A 66 -5.71 9.57 3.87
N GLY A 67 -5.32 8.51 4.59
CA GLY A 67 -5.98 7.98 5.77
C GLY A 67 -4.99 7.21 6.63
N THR A 68 -5.16 7.24 7.95
CA THR A 68 -4.27 6.56 8.91
C THR A 68 -5.10 5.78 9.92
N LEU A 69 -4.46 4.82 10.60
CA LEU A 69 -5.07 3.99 11.66
C LEU A 69 -6.37 3.28 11.23
N VAL A 70 -6.46 2.90 9.96
CA VAL A 70 -7.59 2.13 9.42
C VAL A 70 -7.37 0.64 9.77
N PRO A 71 -8.26 -0.01 10.53
CA PRO A 71 -8.20 -1.44 10.72
C PRO A 71 -8.33 -2.16 9.39
N ASP A 72 -7.48 -3.16 9.14
CA ASP A 72 -7.56 -3.96 7.92
C ASP A 72 -8.91 -4.72 7.88
N PRO A 73 -9.83 -4.40 6.93
CA PRO A 73 -11.14 -5.04 6.88
C PRO A 73 -11.05 -6.54 6.54
N THR A 74 -9.98 -6.95 5.86
CA THR A 74 -9.77 -8.34 5.42
C THR A 74 -9.40 -9.28 6.58
N GLN A 75 -8.96 -8.74 7.73
CA GLN A 75 -8.43 -9.55 8.82
C GLN A 75 -9.47 -10.49 9.48
N PHE A 76 -10.76 -10.16 9.36
CA PHE A 76 -11.88 -10.95 9.90
C PHE A 76 -12.76 -11.54 8.81
N ASP A 77 -12.45 -11.30 7.53
CA ASP A 77 -13.19 -11.89 6.41
C ASP A 77 -12.66 -13.31 6.15
N PRO A 78 -13.46 -14.35 6.38
CA PRO A 78 -13.04 -15.72 6.13
C PRO A 78 -12.83 -16.05 4.65
N SER A 79 -13.28 -15.20 3.72
CA SER A 79 -13.15 -15.41 2.28
C SER A 79 -12.00 -14.62 1.64
N SER A 80 -11.26 -13.85 2.45
CA SER A 80 -10.13 -13.03 1.98
C SER A 80 -8.85 -13.83 1.76
#